data_AF-A0A5B7DVZ2-F1
#
_entry.id   AF-A0A5B7DVZ2-F1
#
_cell.length_a   1.000
_cell.length_b   1.000
_cell.length_c   1.000
_cell.angle_alpha   90.00
_cell.angle_beta   90.00
_cell.angle_gamma   90.00
#
_symmetry.space_group_name_H-M   'P 1'
#
loop_
_entity.id
_entity.type
_entity.pdbx_description
1 polymer ?
#
loop_
_entity_poly.entity_id
_entity_poly.type
_entity_poly.pdbx_seq_one_letter_code
_entity_poly.pdbx_strand_id
1 'polypeptide(L)' 'MCIVETKLKEKIHVSFKKEGYYSWRRNREGKGGRGVLIMVRDIIC' A
#
# COMPACT_ATOMS: atom_id res chain seq x y z
N MET A 1 8.48 -3.10 -4.72
CA MET A 1 7.70 -2.23 -5.62
C MET A 1 7.14 -1.06 -4.84
N CYS A 2 7.23 0.16 -5.37
CA CYS A 2 6.70 1.37 -4.72
C CYS A 2 5.70 2.04 -5.67
N ILE A 3 4.52 2.35 -5.17
CA ILE A 3 3.44 3.02 -5.90
C ILE A 3 3.15 4.33 -5.16
N VAL A 4 3.26 5.44 -5.86
CA VAL A 4 3.00 6.80 -5.34
C VAL A 4 1.68 7.33 -5.87
N GLU A 5 1.13 8.35 -5.22
CA GLU A 5 -0.16 8.96 -5.60
C GLU A 5 -1.28 7.91 -5.70
N THR A 6 -1.33 6.98 -4.73
CA THR A 6 -2.23 5.81 -4.77
C THR A 6 -3.72 6.17 -4.78
N LYS A 7 -4.06 7.41 -4.47
CA LYS A 7 -5.44 7.92 -4.36
C LYS A 7 -6.34 7.12 -3.40
N LEU A 8 -5.73 6.28 -2.56
CA LEU A 8 -6.45 5.44 -1.61
C LEU A 8 -6.98 6.27 -0.45
N LYS A 9 -8.25 6.06 -0.11
CA LYS A 9 -8.85 6.60 1.12
C LYS A 9 -8.44 5.75 2.32
N GLU A 10 -8.31 6.38 3.48
CA GLU A 10 -7.84 5.72 4.70
C GLU A 10 -8.69 4.52 5.12
N LYS A 11 -10.00 4.54 4.83
CA LYS A 11 -10.91 3.43 5.15
C LYS A 11 -10.74 2.17 4.29
N ILE A 12 -10.03 2.25 3.16
CA ILE A 12 -9.83 1.09 2.28
C ILE A 12 -8.66 0.28 2.82
N HIS A 13 -8.91 -0.91 3.38
CA HIS A 13 -7.86 -1.84 3.75
C HIS A 13 -7.45 -2.68 2.54
N VAL A 14 -6.16 -2.67 2.18
CA VAL A 14 -5.61 -3.44 1.07
C VAL A 14 -4.47 -4.28 1.60
N SER A 15 -4.51 -5.59 1.36
CA SER A 15 -3.47 -6.53 1.75
C SER A 15 -3.14 -7.41 0.55
N PHE A 16 -1.84 -7.59 0.29
CA PHE A 16 -1.33 -8.42 -0.80
C PHE A 16 -0.65 -9.70 -0.27
N LYS A 17 -1.00 -10.08 0.96
CA LYS A 17 -0.37 -11.21 1.65
C LYS A 17 -0.68 -12.55 0.96
N LYS A 18 -1.88 -12.71 0.39
CA LYS A 18 -2.26 -13.92 -0.37
C LYS A 18 -1.41 -14.10 -1.62
N GLU A 19 -1.00 -13.00 -2.23
CA GLU A 19 -0.15 -12.92 -3.40
C GLU A 19 1.35 -13.04 -3.04
N GLY A 20 1.67 -13.25 -1.76
CA GLY A 20 3.05 -13.36 -1.27
C GLY A 20 3.76 -12.03 -1.18
N TYR A 21 3.06 -10.94 -0.82
CA TYR A 21 3.67 -9.64 -0.59
C TYR A 21 3.31 -9.08 0.79
N TYR A 22 4.31 -8.57 1.49
CA TYR A 22 4.09 -7.61 2.55
C TYR A 22 3.84 -6.24 1.95
N SER A 23 2.80 -5.56 2.40
CA SER A 23 2.44 -4.23 1.94
C SER A 23 2.41 -3.24 3.10
N TRP A 24 3.16 -2.15 2.97
CA TRP A 24 3.10 -0.99 3.86
C TRP A 24 2.50 0.20 3.13
N ARG A 25 1.64 0.96 3.79
CA ARG A 25 1.04 2.16 3.20
C ARG A 25 1.19 3.37 4.09
N ARG A 26 1.25 4.54 3.47
CA ARG A 26 1.09 5.82 4.13
C ARG A 26 0.12 6.66 3.32
N ASN A 27 -1.05 6.94 3.87
CA ASN A 27 -2.00 7.87 3.27
C ASN A 27 -1.74 9.28 3.80
N ARG A 28 -1.95 10.30 2.97
CA ARG A 28 -1.93 11.70 3.40
C ARG A 28 -3.36 12.21 3.46
N GLU A 29 -3.83 12.49 4.67
CA GLU A 29 -5.18 13.02 4.89
C GLU A 29 -5.36 14.40 4.23
N GLY A 30 -6.56 14.66 3.71
CA GLY A 30 -6.98 15.99 3.24
C GLY A 30 -6.40 16.49 1.90
N LYS A 31 -5.44 15.79 1.25
CA LYS A 31 -4.81 16.25 -0.02
C LYS A 31 -5.01 15.31 -1.20
N GLY A 32 -6.23 14.84 -1.44
CA GLY A 32 -6.57 14.15 -2.70
C GLY A 32 -5.90 12.80 -2.93
N GLY A 33 -5.44 12.14 -1.86
CA GLY A 33 -4.91 10.78 -1.93
C GLY A 33 -3.47 10.67 -2.44
N ARG A 34 -2.59 11.59 -2.03
CA ARG A 34 -1.12 11.47 -2.16
C ARG A 34 -0.54 10.40 -1.23
N GLY A 35 -1.04 9.18 -1.36
CA GLY A 35 -0.58 8.03 -0.60
C GLY A 35 0.60 7.34 -1.27
N VAL A 36 1.40 6.65 -0.47
CA VAL A 36 2.44 5.75 -0.95
C VAL A 36 2.09 4.34 -0.48
N LEU A 37 2.23 3.37 -1.39
CA LEU A 37 2.15 1.94 -1.10
C LEU A 37 3.48 1.30 -1.47
N ILE A 38 4.09 0.64 -0.50
CA ILE A 38 5.31 -0.13 -0.66
C ILE A 38 4.94 -1.59 -0.53
N MET A 39 5.32 -2.39 -1.52
CA MET A 39 5.16 -3.83 -1.52
C MET A 39 6.53 -4.51 -1.60
N VAL A 40 6.75 -5.47 -0.72
CA VAL A 40 7.97 -6.28 -0.65
C VAL A 40 7.55 -7.73 -0.80
N ARG A 41 8.23 -8.47 -1.67
CA ARG A 41 7.93 -9.89 -1.84
C ARG A 41 8.24 -10.61 -0.54
N ASP A 42 7.28 -11.39 -0.08
CA ASP A 42 7.44 -12.29 1.04
C ASP A 42 8.32 -13.46 0.56
N ILE A 43 9.50 -13.62 1.16
CA ILE A 43 10.50 -14.62 0.79
C ILE A 43 10.35 -15.89 1.66
N ILE A 44 9.29 -15.97 2.49
CA ILE A 44 9.05 -17.19 3.25
C ILE A 44 8.70 -18.31 2.26
N CYS A 45 9.68 -19.20 2.05
CA CYS A 45 9.57 -20.51 1.42
C CYS A 45 8.67 -21.45 2.22
#